data_AF-A0A1V6CUW6-F1
#
_entry.id   AF-A0A1V6CUW6-F1
#
_cell.length_a   1.000
_cell.length_b   1.000
_cell.length_c   1.000
_cell.angle_alpha   90.00
_cell.angle_beta   90.00
_cell.angle_gamma   90.00
#
_symmetry.space_group_name_H-M   'P 1'
#
loop_
_entity.id
_entity.type
_entity.pdbx_description
1 polymer ?
#
loop_
_entity_poly.entity_id
_entity_poly.type
_entity_poly.pdbx_seq_one_letter_code
_entity_poly.pdbx_strand_id
1 'polypeptide(L)'
;MLIRPEGADIQPAEMFSRTVERDDPLYYGQGPAGAVADSDHRRRFVETGLPLHVPLYVVGQARERADIVAPEIAEAKEAELFLISTKSEDKVTSGYAISSWVCWALGLVFAPGGLLIGLAESGATHETFWLGGLGAAAIYLGLWALGWVWMVFNSLVRLRGRVRQGWSLIEVELKRRSDLIPRLVATVTGLKDHERTVQTALAELRTQAEATPPGVAGPDIQGVAVAITAIVEKYPELKTQESFSRLHRELVTTEQRIALARSYYNDIATQFATRLEQVPDCLVARLGAMRPEPLLTVESFERAPVTVNLG
;
A
#
# COMPACT_ATOMS: atom_id res chain seq x y z
N MET A 1 -5.67 -1.48 -18.52
CA MET A 1 -4.70 -0.46 -18.04
C MET A 1 -4.81 -0.46 -16.53
N LEU A 2 -3.72 -0.62 -15.77
CA LEU A 2 -3.76 -0.72 -14.30
C LEU A 2 -4.11 0.62 -13.60
N ILE A 3 -4.16 1.71 -14.34
CA ILE A 3 -4.25 3.08 -13.83
C ILE A 3 -5.31 3.83 -14.63
N ARG A 4 -6.22 4.52 -13.95
CA ARG A 4 -7.12 5.50 -14.57
C ARG A 4 -6.63 6.91 -14.25
N PRO A 5 -6.10 7.66 -15.24
CA PRO A 5 -5.42 8.94 -14.98
C PRO A 5 -6.38 10.11 -14.75
N GLU A 6 -7.70 9.91 -14.94
CA GLU A 6 -8.71 10.93 -14.65
C GLU A 6 -8.63 11.34 -13.18
N GLY A 7 -8.48 12.64 -12.92
CA GLY A 7 -8.35 13.21 -11.57
C GLY A 7 -6.95 13.17 -10.96
N ALA A 8 -5.94 12.67 -11.67
CA ALA A 8 -4.56 12.69 -11.19
C ALA A 8 -3.95 14.09 -11.25
N ASP A 9 -3.22 14.49 -10.21
CA ASP A 9 -2.23 15.56 -10.32
C ASP A 9 -1.05 15.02 -11.14
N ILE A 10 -0.83 15.57 -12.34
CA ILE A 10 0.22 15.10 -13.25
C ILE A 10 1.42 16.03 -13.09
N GLN A 11 2.56 15.47 -12.69
CA GLN A 11 3.84 16.18 -12.61
C GLN A 11 4.73 15.79 -13.80
N PRO A 12 4.61 16.51 -14.93
CA PRO A 12 5.42 16.25 -16.11
C PRO A 12 6.89 16.56 -15.88
N ALA A 13 7.74 15.95 -16.70
CA ALA A 13 9.17 16.26 -16.71
C ALA A 13 9.38 17.60 -17.41
N GLU A 14 10.28 18.42 -16.87
CA GLU A 14 10.78 19.61 -17.56
C GLU A 14 11.72 19.15 -18.69
N MET A 15 11.25 19.24 -19.92
CA MET A 15 11.98 18.78 -21.11
C MET A 15 12.89 19.88 -21.65
N PHE A 16 12.44 21.13 -21.54
CA PHE A 16 13.18 22.30 -21.98
C PHE A 16 13.00 23.42 -20.97
N SER A 17 14.10 24.06 -20.59
CA SER A 17 14.09 25.27 -19.76
C SER A 17 15.21 26.16 -20.21
N ARG A 18 14.87 27.30 -20.80
CA ARG A 18 15.89 28.26 -21.22
C ARG A 18 15.41 29.67 -21.00
N THR A 19 16.27 30.45 -20.35
CA THR A 19 16.13 31.90 -20.30
C THR A 19 16.84 32.47 -21.52
N VAL A 20 16.12 33.23 -22.32
CA VAL A 20 16.61 33.83 -23.55
C VAL A 20 16.52 35.35 -23.49
N GLU A 21 17.47 36.00 -24.16
CA GLU A 21 17.54 37.44 -24.34
C GLU A 21 17.05 37.80 -25.76
N ARG A 22 16.99 39.10 -26.09
CA ARG A 22 16.41 39.59 -27.36
C ARG A 22 17.13 39.11 -28.62
N ASP A 23 18.38 38.71 -28.50
CA ASP A 23 19.22 38.22 -29.58
C ASP A 23 18.88 36.78 -30.00
N ASP A 24 18.21 36.02 -29.13
CA ASP A 24 17.85 34.64 -29.41
C ASP A 24 16.58 34.55 -30.30
N PRO A 25 16.58 33.74 -31.36
CA PRO A 25 15.41 33.54 -32.24
C PRO A 25 14.13 33.15 -31.48
N LEU A 26 14.26 32.47 -30.34
CA LEU A 26 13.11 32.06 -29.52
C LEU A 26 12.37 33.24 -28.88
N TYR A 27 13.06 34.37 -28.66
CA TYR A 27 12.50 35.52 -27.94
C TYR A 27 11.26 36.10 -28.63
N TYR A 28 11.35 36.32 -29.95
CA TYR A 28 10.26 36.84 -30.77
C TYR A 28 9.52 35.73 -31.54
N GLY A 29 10.13 34.54 -31.71
CA GLY A 29 9.51 33.43 -32.43
C GLY A 29 8.38 32.73 -31.66
N GLN A 30 8.52 32.59 -30.34
CA GLN A 30 7.52 31.96 -29.46
C GLN A 30 6.93 32.93 -28.42
N GLY A 31 7.48 34.14 -28.32
CA GLY A 31 6.99 35.19 -27.44
C GLY A 31 6.16 36.25 -28.17
N PRO A 32 5.55 37.21 -27.44
CA PRO A 32 4.87 38.35 -28.05
C PRO A 32 5.80 39.12 -28.98
N ALA A 33 5.27 39.57 -30.13
CA ALA A 33 6.02 40.28 -31.17
C ALA A 33 6.65 41.61 -30.70
N GLY A 34 6.09 42.22 -29.65
CA GLY A 34 6.63 43.43 -29.02
C GLY A 34 7.40 43.16 -27.72
N ALA A 35 8.30 44.07 -27.37
CA ALA A 35 8.86 44.12 -26.02
C ALA A 35 7.82 44.65 -25.03
N VAL A 36 7.71 44.03 -23.86
CA VAL A 36 6.86 44.52 -22.77
C VAL A 36 7.56 45.75 -22.16
N ALA A 37 6.81 46.84 -21.96
CA ALA A 37 7.33 48.05 -21.32
C ALA A 37 7.81 47.72 -19.89
N ASP A 38 8.93 48.33 -19.47
CA ASP A 38 9.56 48.13 -18.14
C ASP A 38 9.98 46.68 -17.81
N SER A 39 10.32 45.89 -18.83
CA SER A 39 10.84 44.52 -18.65
C SER A 39 12.36 44.45 -18.80
N ASP A 40 13.03 43.60 -18.02
CA ASP A 40 14.48 43.29 -18.11
C ASP A 40 14.90 42.57 -19.40
N HIS A 41 13.99 42.44 -20.38
CA HIS A 41 14.23 41.85 -21.70
C HIS A 41 14.77 40.41 -21.69
N ARG A 42 14.50 39.68 -20.61
CA ARG A 42 14.74 38.25 -20.45
C ARG A 42 13.42 37.51 -20.44
N ARG A 43 13.31 36.43 -21.21
CA ARG A 43 12.12 35.55 -21.25
C ARG A 43 12.53 34.14 -20.90
N ARG A 44 11.80 33.48 -20.00
CA ARG A 44 12.01 32.06 -19.69
C ARG A 44 10.97 31.24 -20.43
N PHE A 45 11.44 30.32 -21.27
CA PHE A 45 10.60 29.32 -21.93
C PHE A 45 10.79 27.99 -21.23
N VAL A 46 9.68 27.34 -20.88
CA VAL A 46 9.66 26.04 -20.23
C VAL A 46 8.70 25.14 -21.01
N GLU A 47 9.19 23.98 -21.43
CA GLU A 47 8.37 22.91 -22.01
C GLU A 47 8.33 21.75 -21.04
N THR A 48 7.12 21.33 -20.68
CA THR A 48 6.88 20.19 -19.80
C THR A 48 6.13 19.11 -20.56
N GLY A 49 6.53 17.85 -20.37
CA GLY A 49 5.91 16.73 -21.05
C GLY A 49 6.14 15.39 -20.36
N LEU A 50 5.43 14.37 -20.83
CA LEU A 50 5.63 12.97 -20.43
C LEU A 50 6.43 12.26 -21.53
N PRO A 51 7.76 12.17 -21.39
CA PRO A 51 8.58 11.45 -22.37
C PRO A 51 8.19 9.98 -22.45
N LEU A 52 8.24 9.42 -23.66
CA LEU A 52 8.02 7.99 -23.89
C LEU A 52 9.16 7.18 -23.24
N HIS A 53 8.81 5.99 -22.73
CA HIS A 53 9.74 5.03 -22.11
C HIS A 53 10.39 5.48 -20.79
N VAL A 54 9.86 6.51 -20.13
CA VAL A 54 10.32 6.91 -18.79
C VAL A 54 9.46 6.22 -17.73
N PRO A 55 10.08 5.63 -16.67
CA PRO A 55 9.33 5.06 -15.57
C PRO A 55 8.49 6.15 -14.88
N LEU A 56 7.19 5.89 -14.73
CA LEU A 56 6.29 6.78 -14.01
C LEU A 56 6.15 6.30 -12.57
N TYR A 57 6.30 7.23 -11.64
CA TYR A 57 5.94 7.05 -10.25
C TYR A 57 4.46 7.39 -10.08
N VAL A 58 3.67 6.42 -9.64
CA VAL A 58 2.23 6.59 -9.46
C VAL A 58 1.85 6.29 -8.03
N VAL A 59 1.26 7.30 -7.39
CA VAL A 59 0.72 7.20 -6.03
C VAL A 59 -0.77 7.44 -6.11
N GLY A 60 -1.57 6.55 -5.54
CA GLY A 60 -3.01 6.70 -5.48
C GLY A 60 -3.63 5.61 -4.63
N GLN A 61 -4.92 5.75 -4.34
CA GLN A 61 -5.65 4.72 -3.64
C GLN A 61 -5.86 3.51 -4.56
N ALA A 62 -5.53 2.32 -4.06
CA ALA A 62 -5.86 1.08 -4.74
C ALA A 62 -7.36 0.79 -4.59
N ARG A 63 -8.02 0.48 -5.71
CA ARG A 63 -9.41 0.00 -5.74
C ARG A 63 -9.53 -1.27 -6.59
N GLU A 64 -10.56 -2.06 -6.35
CA GLU A 64 -10.87 -3.21 -7.21
C GLU A 64 -11.42 -2.73 -8.56
N ARG A 65 -10.96 -3.34 -9.66
CA ARG A 65 -11.53 -3.10 -10.98
C ARG A 65 -12.98 -3.58 -11.05
N ALA A 66 -13.81 -2.87 -11.83
CA ALA A 66 -15.22 -3.23 -12.01
C ALA A 66 -15.42 -4.48 -12.89
N ASP A 67 -14.46 -4.81 -13.74
CA ASP A 67 -14.56 -5.88 -14.75
C ASP A 67 -13.82 -7.17 -14.36
N ILE A 68 -12.76 -7.09 -13.55
CA ILE A 68 -12.00 -8.25 -13.07
C ILE A 68 -11.59 -8.06 -11.61
N VAL A 69 -11.34 -9.15 -10.89
CA VAL A 69 -10.74 -9.09 -9.54
C VAL A 69 -9.25 -8.81 -9.64
N ALA A 70 -8.90 -7.55 -9.88
CA ALA A 70 -7.53 -7.07 -9.89
C ALA A 70 -7.47 -5.65 -9.31
N PRO A 71 -6.37 -5.26 -8.65
CA PRO A 71 -6.19 -3.91 -8.18
C PRO A 71 -5.96 -2.95 -9.36
N GLU A 72 -6.65 -1.80 -9.36
CA GLU A 72 -6.33 -0.63 -10.16
C GLU A 72 -6.09 0.60 -9.27
N ILE A 73 -5.25 1.52 -9.74
CA ILE A 73 -5.07 2.83 -9.10
C ILE A 73 -5.97 3.83 -9.81
N ALA A 74 -6.81 4.52 -9.06
CA ALA A 74 -7.72 5.52 -9.63
C ALA A 74 -8.11 6.58 -8.61
N GLU A 75 -8.69 7.68 -9.09
CA GLU A 75 -9.23 8.74 -8.26
C GLU A 75 -10.31 8.20 -7.30
N ALA A 76 -10.16 8.57 -6.04
CA ALA A 76 -11.15 8.39 -4.98
C ALA A 76 -11.27 9.71 -4.23
N LYS A 77 -12.51 10.14 -3.93
CA LYS A 77 -12.80 11.42 -3.27
C LYS A 77 -12.17 11.56 -1.89
N GLU A 78 -11.82 10.44 -1.27
CA GLU A 78 -11.23 10.35 0.07
C GLU A 78 -9.70 10.15 0.02
N ALA A 79 -9.09 10.04 -1.16
CA ALA A 79 -7.66 9.82 -1.29
C ALA A 79 -6.90 11.12 -0.99
N GLU A 80 -5.99 11.08 0.00
CA GLU A 80 -5.14 12.21 0.37
C GLU A 80 -4.18 12.63 -0.75
N LEU A 81 -3.84 11.71 -1.68
CA LEU A 81 -2.92 11.97 -2.78
C LEU A 81 -3.21 11.06 -3.98
N PHE A 82 -3.40 11.64 -5.17
CA PHE A 82 -3.36 10.92 -6.46
C PHE A 82 -2.43 11.64 -7.43
N LEU A 83 -1.21 11.10 -7.58
CA LEU A 83 -0.09 11.73 -8.27
C LEU A 83 0.49 10.79 -9.32
N ILE A 84 0.67 11.30 -10.54
CA ILE A 84 1.44 10.65 -11.61
C ILE A 84 2.65 11.55 -11.89
N SER A 85 3.83 11.12 -11.47
CA SER A 85 5.07 11.89 -11.60
C SER A 85 6.10 11.17 -12.45
N THR A 86 6.83 11.94 -13.25
CA THR A 86 8.05 11.47 -13.95
C THR A 86 9.29 11.48 -13.06
N LYS A 87 9.18 12.04 -11.85
CA LYS A 87 10.27 12.06 -10.86
C LYS A 87 10.22 10.77 -10.05
N SER A 88 11.40 10.20 -9.75
CA SER A 88 11.50 9.05 -8.85
C SER A 88 11.08 9.44 -7.42
N GLU A 89 10.54 8.46 -6.68
CA GLU A 89 10.12 8.57 -5.27
C GLU A 89 11.17 9.27 -4.39
N ASP A 90 12.44 8.94 -4.61
CA ASP A 90 13.59 9.49 -3.89
C ASP A 90 13.70 11.02 -4.02
N LYS A 91 13.38 11.59 -5.19
CA LYS A 91 13.49 13.05 -5.41
C LYS A 91 12.32 13.83 -4.81
N VAL A 92 11.18 13.19 -4.57
CA VAL A 92 10.03 13.81 -3.89
C VAL A 92 10.25 13.79 -2.38
N THR A 93 10.80 12.69 -1.85
CA THR A 93 11.09 12.54 -0.41
C THR A 93 12.36 13.27 0.03
N SER A 94 13.40 13.37 -0.80
CA SER A 94 14.67 14.02 -0.43
C SER A 94 14.55 15.52 -0.14
N GLY A 95 13.59 16.21 -0.77
CA GLY A 95 13.37 17.65 -0.57
C GLY A 95 12.90 17.97 0.86
N TYR A 96 12.02 17.14 1.42
CA TYR A 96 11.52 17.29 2.79
C TYR A 96 12.54 16.85 3.84
N ALA A 97 13.37 15.84 3.54
CA ALA A 97 14.42 15.38 4.44
C ALA A 97 15.47 16.48 4.71
N ILE A 98 15.91 17.20 3.67
CA ILE A 98 16.88 18.28 3.80
C ILE A 98 16.27 19.45 4.60
N SER A 99 15.03 19.84 4.31
CA SER A 99 14.38 20.92 5.05
C SER A 99 14.19 20.57 6.52
N SER A 100 13.79 19.34 6.83
CA SER A 100 13.64 18.88 8.21
C SER A 100 14.99 18.90 8.93
N TRP A 101 16.05 18.39 8.30
CA TRP A 101 17.40 18.39 8.88
C TRP A 101 17.93 19.80 9.17
N VAL A 102 17.71 20.75 8.26
CA VAL A 102 18.08 22.16 8.47
C VAL A 102 17.33 22.77 9.65
N CYS A 103 16.02 22.51 9.78
CA CYS A 103 15.25 22.99 10.93
C CYS A 103 15.76 22.41 12.27
N TRP A 104 16.13 21.12 12.30
CA TRP A 104 16.73 20.49 13.47
C TRP A 104 18.10 21.10 13.82
N ALA A 105 18.96 21.29 12.82
CA ALA A 105 20.28 21.88 13.00
C ALA A 105 20.19 23.33 13.52
N LEU A 106 19.25 24.12 12.99
CA LEU A 106 19.01 25.48 13.47
C LEU A 106 18.53 25.47 14.92
N GLY A 107 17.57 24.61 15.29
CA GLY A 107 17.09 24.52 16.67
C GLY A 107 18.19 24.15 17.67
N LEU A 108 19.12 23.28 17.28
CA LEU A 108 20.27 22.91 18.12
C LEU A 108 21.26 24.07 18.33
N VAL A 109 21.32 25.03 17.41
CA VAL A 109 22.16 26.24 17.53
C VAL A 109 21.43 27.36 18.29
N PHE A 110 20.16 27.60 17.97
CA PHE A 110 19.37 28.69 18.55
C PHE A 110 18.98 28.44 20.01
N ALA A 111 18.68 27.20 20.40
CA ALA A 111 18.31 26.88 21.79
C ALA A 111 19.43 27.21 22.80
N PRO A 112 20.69 26.74 22.63
CA PRO A 112 21.78 27.16 23.49
C PRO A 112 22.19 28.62 23.22
N GLY A 113 22.21 29.08 21.97
CA GLY A 113 22.59 30.45 21.63
C GLY A 113 21.73 31.53 22.32
N GLY A 114 20.41 31.34 22.37
CA GLY A 114 19.50 32.25 23.06
C GLY A 114 19.72 32.28 24.58
N LEU A 115 19.97 31.12 25.21
CA LEU A 115 20.28 31.05 26.63
C LEU A 115 21.65 31.70 26.94
N LEU A 116 22.66 31.48 26.09
CA LEU A 116 23.99 32.06 26.24
C LEU A 116 23.97 33.58 26.13
N ILE A 117 23.17 34.17 25.23
CA ILE A 117 23.01 35.63 25.12
C ILE A 117 22.41 36.20 26.41
N GLY A 118 21.35 35.60 26.96
CA GLY A 118 20.77 36.04 28.24
C GLY A 118 21.73 35.88 29.43
N LEU A 119 22.54 34.82 29.44
CA LEU A 119 23.58 34.62 30.46
C LEU A 119 24.73 35.64 30.32
N ALA A 120 25.08 36.06 29.11
CA ALA A 120 26.06 37.11 28.88
C ALA A 120 25.59 38.48 29.40
N GLU A 121 24.30 38.81 29.23
CA GLU A 121 23.71 40.07 29.72
C GLU A 121 23.63 40.14 31.26
N SER A 122 23.55 38.99 31.93
CA SER A 122 23.49 38.89 33.40
C SER A 122 24.86 38.89 34.09
N GLY A 123 25.96 39.03 33.34
CA GLY A 123 27.32 39.04 33.90
C GLY A 123 27.75 37.69 34.47
N ALA A 124 27.22 36.59 33.94
CA ALA A 124 27.44 35.23 34.43
C ALA A 124 28.93 34.80 34.33
N THR A 125 29.38 33.95 35.26
CA THR A 125 30.74 33.38 35.24
C THR A 125 30.94 32.44 34.05
N HIS A 126 32.20 32.28 33.60
CA HIS A 126 32.52 31.40 32.47
C HIS A 126 32.01 29.95 32.66
N GLU A 127 31.98 29.44 33.90
CA GLU A 127 31.45 28.10 34.21
C GLU A 127 29.92 28.01 34.00
N THR A 128 29.16 29.01 34.46
CA THR A 128 27.69 29.02 34.31
C THR A 128 27.26 29.22 32.87
N PHE A 129 28.06 29.94 32.07
CA PHE A 129 27.88 30.09 30.63
C PHE A 129 27.91 28.73 29.90
N TRP A 130 28.99 27.95 30.04
CA TRP A 130 29.11 26.65 29.37
C TRP A 130 28.11 25.61 29.88
N LEU A 131 27.86 25.57 31.19
CA LEU A 131 26.88 24.64 31.78
C LEU A 131 25.46 24.93 31.29
N GLY A 132 25.08 26.21 31.19
CA GLY A 132 23.78 26.62 30.66
C GLY A 132 23.60 26.21 29.20
N GLY A 133 24.57 26.53 28.34
CA GLY A 133 24.51 26.17 26.92
C GLY A 133 24.42 24.65 26.69
N LEU A 134 25.24 23.86 27.39
CA LEU A 134 25.19 22.40 27.32
C LEU A 134 23.85 21.83 27.83
N GLY A 135 23.31 22.41 28.92
CA GLY A 135 22.00 22.02 29.45
C GLY A 135 20.86 22.28 28.46
N ALA A 136 20.82 23.46 27.83
CA ALA A 136 19.82 23.78 26.82
C ALA A 136 19.90 22.88 25.58
N ALA A 137 21.12 22.59 25.11
CA ALA A 137 21.33 21.66 24.00
C ALA A 137 20.87 20.23 24.35
N ALA A 138 21.16 19.75 25.57
CA ALA A 138 20.70 18.45 26.04
C ALA A 138 19.17 18.35 26.15
N ILE A 139 18.51 19.40 26.65
CA ILE A 139 17.04 19.48 26.71
C ILE A 139 16.44 19.45 25.31
N TYR A 140 17.00 20.23 24.37
CA TYR A 140 16.54 20.25 22.99
C TYR A 140 16.66 18.86 22.33
N LEU A 141 17.81 18.21 22.47
CA LEU A 141 18.03 16.84 21.97
C LEU A 141 17.07 15.83 22.61
N GLY A 142 16.77 15.97 23.89
CA GLY A 142 15.80 15.12 24.59
C GLY A 142 14.37 15.29 24.05
N LEU A 143 13.91 16.53 23.86
CA LEU A 143 12.60 16.83 23.28
C LEU A 143 12.51 16.36 21.82
N TRP A 144 13.59 16.52 21.06
CA TRP A 144 13.66 16.00 19.70
C TRP A 144 13.49 14.48 19.67
N ALA A 145 14.30 13.76 20.45
CA ALA A 145 14.25 12.31 20.51
C ALA A 145 12.86 11.82 20.92
N LEU A 146 12.20 12.49 21.88
CA LEU A 146 10.84 12.15 22.31
C LEU A 146 9.82 12.34 21.18
N GLY A 147 9.88 13.48 20.47
CA GLY A 147 9.01 13.75 19.32
C GLY A 147 9.21 12.74 18.18
N TRP A 148 10.46 12.37 17.94
CA TRP A 148 10.81 11.34 16.96
C TRP A 148 10.26 9.96 17.34
N VAL A 149 10.44 9.52 18.59
CA VAL A 149 9.88 8.25 19.11
C VAL A 149 8.37 8.24 18.98
N TRP A 150 7.69 9.35 19.31
CA TRP A 150 6.23 9.44 19.17
C TRP A 150 5.77 9.28 17.71
N MET A 151 6.45 9.94 16.76
CA MET A 151 6.12 9.82 15.34
C MET A 151 6.30 8.38 14.82
N VAL A 152 7.42 7.73 15.16
CA VAL A 152 7.70 6.34 14.76
C VAL A 152 6.69 5.38 15.39
N PHE A 153 6.39 5.54 16.67
CA PHE A 153 5.42 4.70 17.37
C PHE A 153 4.03 4.77 16.71
N ASN A 154 3.54 5.97 16.41
CA ASN A 154 2.26 6.15 15.71
C ASN A 154 2.28 5.53 14.31
N SER A 155 3.41 5.62 13.60
CA SER A 155 3.58 5.02 12.29
C SER A 155 3.48 3.48 12.34
N LEU A 156 4.14 2.86 13.32
CA LEU A 156 4.07 1.42 13.56
C LEU A 156 2.67 0.97 13.99
N VAL A 157 1.98 1.74 14.84
CA VAL A 157 0.59 1.46 15.25
C VAL A 157 -0.35 1.50 14.05
N ARG A 158 -0.21 2.50 13.16
CA ARG A 158 -0.98 2.58 11.91
C ARG A 158 -0.70 1.38 11.01
N LEU A 159 0.56 0.95 10.90
CA LEU A 159 0.94 -0.20 10.09
C LEU A 159 0.33 -1.51 10.65
N ARG A 160 0.35 -1.71 11.97
CA ARG A 160 -0.36 -2.81 12.64
C ARG A 160 -1.87 -2.77 12.37
N GLY A 161 -2.48 -1.59 12.40
CA GLY A 161 -3.88 -1.40 12.04
C GLY A 161 -4.19 -1.90 10.63
N ARG A 162 -3.30 -1.62 9.66
CA ARG A 162 -3.42 -2.11 8.28
C ARG A 162 -3.31 -3.64 8.18
N VAL A 163 -2.43 -4.28 8.97
CA VAL A 163 -2.36 -5.75 9.04
C VAL A 163 -3.68 -6.34 9.52
N ARG A 164 -4.26 -5.79 10.58
CA ARG A 164 -5.57 -6.22 11.11
C ARG A 164 -6.71 -5.98 10.12
N GLN A 165 -6.67 -4.87 9.40
CA GLN A 165 -7.63 -4.61 8.32
C GLN A 165 -7.52 -5.65 7.20
N GLY A 166 -6.30 -5.99 6.78
CA GLY A 166 -6.04 -7.06 5.82
C GLY A 166 -6.62 -8.40 6.28
N TRP A 167 -6.45 -8.73 7.55
CA TRP A 167 -7.06 -9.94 8.14
C TRP A 167 -8.59 -9.91 8.11
N SER A 168 -9.19 -8.78 8.49
CA SER A 168 -10.65 -8.61 8.47
C SER A 168 -11.23 -8.77 7.05
N LEU A 169 -10.53 -8.30 6.01
CA LEU A 169 -10.94 -8.51 4.61
C LEU A 169 -10.98 -10.01 4.25
N ILE A 170 -10.00 -10.78 4.73
CA ILE A 170 -9.97 -12.24 4.53
C ILE A 170 -11.17 -12.89 5.24
N GLU A 171 -11.46 -12.51 6.47
CA GLU A 171 -12.61 -13.05 7.23
C GLU A 171 -13.96 -12.80 6.55
N VAL A 172 -14.15 -11.60 5.99
CA VAL A 172 -15.38 -11.25 5.25
C VAL A 172 -15.57 -12.15 4.03
N GLU A 173 -14.52 -12.38 3.24
CA GLU A 173 -14.61 -13.21 2.04
C GLU A 173 -14.66 -14.71 2.38
N LEU A 174 -14.00 -15.17 3.45
CA LEU A 174 -14.15 -16.53 3.96
C LEU A 174 -15.58 -16.80 4.43
N LYS A 175 -16.21 -15.84 5.12
CA LYS A 175 -17.62 -15.93 5.51
C LYS A 175 -18.55 -15.97 4.29
N ARG A 176 -18.28 -15.14 3.28
CA ARG A 176 -19.04 -15.18 2.02
C ARG A 176 -18.93 -16.55 1.37
N ARG A 177 -17.74 -17.15 1.35
CA ARG A 177 -17.53 -18.51 0.85
C ARG A 177 -18.33 -19.55 1.63
N SER A 178 -18.29 -19.52 2.96
CA SER A 178 -19.09 -20.45 3.79
C SER A 178 -20.59 -20.29 3.58
N ASP A 179 -21.08 -19.10 3.26
CA ASP A 179 -22.49 -18.83 2.96
C ASP A 179 -22.90 -19.30 1.55
N LEU A 180 -21.97 -19.27 0.58
CA LEU A 180 -22.22 -19.66 -0.82
C LEU A 180 -22.17 -21.17 -1.03
N ILE A 181 -21.31 -21.91 -0.32
CA ILE A 181 -21.15 -23.36 -0.50
C ILE A 181 -22.48 -24.12 -0.28
N PRO A 182 -23.23 -23.93 0.82
CA PRO A 182 -24.49 -24.63 1.03
C PRO A 182 -25.54 -24.32 -0.04
N ARG A 183 -25.57 -23.08 -0.55
CA ARG A 183 -26.47 -22.66 -1.62
C ARG A 183 -26.13 -23.36 -2.94
N LEU A 184 -24.84 -23.42 -3.28
CA LEU A 184 -24.38 -24.17 -4.45
C LEU A 184 -24.72 -25.66 -4.32
N VAL A 185 -24.45 -26.24 -3.16
CA VAL A 185 -24.79 -27.64 -2.86
C VAL A 185 -26.28 -27.90 -3.03
N ALA A 186 -27.15 -27.03 -2.49
CA ALA A 186 -28.60 -27.17 -2.62
C ALA A 186 -29.07 -27.13 -4.10
N THR A 187 -28.45 -26.28 -4.92
CA THR A 187 -28.76 -26.24 -6.36
C THR A 187 -28.34 -27.52 -7.08
N VAL A 188 -27.18 -28.09 -6.75
CA VAL A 188 -26.70 -29.34 -7.35
C VAL A 188 -27.54 -30.53 -6.89
N THR A 189 -27.91 -30.60 -5.59
CA THR A 189 -28.76 -31.69 -5.09
C THR A 189 -30.12 -31.70 -5.78
N GLY A 190 -30.79 -30.54 -5.90
CA GLY A 190 -32.11 -30.46 -6.55
C GLY A 190 -32.12 -30.80 -8.05
N LEU A 191 -30.95 -30.97 -8.65
CA LEU A 191 -30.79 -31.39 -10.05
C LEU A 191 -30.39 -32.86 -10.18
N LYS A 192 -29.77 -33.41 -9.14
CA LYS A 192 -29.10 -34.71 -9.15
C LYS A 192 -29.36 -35.45 -7.83
N ASP A 193 -30.64 -35.61 -7.50
CA ASP A 193 -31.09 -36.24 -6.26
C ASP A 193 -30.59 -37.70 -6.09
N HIS A 194 -30.11 -38.36 -7.16
CA HIS A 194 -29.89 -39.82 -7.20
C HIS A 194 -28.43 -40.28 -7.44
N GLU A 195 -27.43 -39.39 -7.43
CA GLU A 195 -26.02 -39.78 -7.62
C GLU A 195 -25.20 -39.77 -6.32
N ARG A 196 -24.82 -40.97 -5.85
CA ARG A 196 -23.99 -41.15 -4.64
C ARG A 196 -22.62 -40.45 -4.71
N THR A 197 -22.01 -40.41 -5.90
CA THR A 197 -20.69 -39.77 -6.11
C THR A 197 -20.77 -38.25 -5.98
N VAL A 198 -21.91 -37.65 -6.35
CA VAL A 198 -22.15 -36.22 -6.17
C VAL A 198 -22.42 -35.91 -4.70
N GLN A 199 -23.23 -36.74 -4.02
CA GLN A 199 -23.54 -36.54 -2.60
C GLN A 199 -22.32 -36.66 -1.68
N THR A 200 -21.36 -37.53 -2.01
CA THR A 200 -20.09 -37.67 -1.27
C THR A 200 -19.20 -36.44 -1.42
N ALA A 201 -19.01 -35.95 -2.66
CA ALA A 201 -18.26 -34.71 -2.89
C ALA A 201 -18.93 -33.48 -2.24
N LEU A 202 -20.27 -33.43 -2.24
CA LEU A 202 -21.03 -32.36 -1.56
C LEU A 202 -20.94 -32.46 -0.03
N ALA A 203 -20.83 -33.66 0.53
CA ALA A 203 -20.61 -33.86 1.97
C ALA A 203 -19.21 -33.37 2.38
N GLU A 204 -18.18 -33.65 1.59
CA GLU A 204 -16.81 -33.13 1.81
C GLU A 204 -16.77 -31.59 1.71
N LEU A 205 -17.50 -31.00 0.77
CA LEU A 205 -17.60 -29.54 0.65
C LEU A 205 -18.31 -28.90 1.87
N ARG A 206 -19.30 -29.59 2.45
CA ARG A 206 -19.98 -29.13 3.68
C ARG A 206 -19.07 -29.23 4.89
N THR A 207 -18.32 -30.31 5.05
CA THR A 207 -17.38 -30.45 6.16
C THR A 207 -16.25 -29.42 6.07
N GLN A 208 -15.76 -29.11 4.86
CA GLN A 208 -14.81 -28.02 4.63
C GLN A 208 -15.38 -26.63 4.96
N ALA A 209 -16.66 -26.40 4.68
CA ALA A 209 -17.33 -25.15 5.04
C ALA A 209 -17.49 -24.98 6.56
N GLU A 210 -17.72 -26.07 7.30
CA GLU A 210 -17.86 -26.08 8.77
C GLU A 210 -16.49 -26.07 9.49
N ALA A 211 -15.45 -26.65 8.89
CA ALA A 211 -14.12 -26.77 9.48
C ALA A 211 -13.26 -25.49 9.40
N THR A 212 -13.80 -24.38 8.89
CA THR A 212 -13.12 -23.07 8.89
C THR A 212 -13.69 -22.19 10.02
N PRO A 213 -13.21 -22.32 11.28
CA PRO A 213 -13.58 -21.39 12.33
C PRO A 213 -13.06 -19.97 12.03
N PRO A 214 -13.78 -18.91 12.44
CA PRO A 214 -13.30 -17.54 12.32
C PRO A 214 -12.00 -17.39 13.12
N GLY A 215 -10.93 -16.93 12.46
CA GLY A 215 -9.64 -16.65 13.11
C GLY A 215 -8.55 -17.71 12.97
N VAL A 216 -8.78 -18.83 12.28
CA VAL A 216 -7.72 -19.76 11.89
C VAL A 216 -7.65 -19.82 10.38
N ALA A 217 -6.52 -19.41 9.80
CA ALA A 217 -6.23 -19.67 8.41
C ALA A 217 -6.04 -21.18 8.23
N GLY A 218 -7.14 -21.89 8.01
CA GLY A 218 -7.12 -23.29 7.68
C GLY A 218 -6.32 -23.52 6.39
N PRO A 219 -5.54 -24.61 6.29
CA PRO A 219 -4.64 -24.87 5.17
C PRO A 219 -5.35 -25.12 3.83
N ASP A 220 -6.67 -25.31 3.82
CA ASP A 220 -7.36 -25.90 2.68
C ASP A 220 -8.30 -24.92 1.95
N ILE A 221 -7.76 -23.76 1.57
CA ILE A 221 -8.54 -22.75 0.83
C ILE A 221 -8.72 -23.16 -0.64
N GLN A 222 -7.81 -23.94 -1.22
CA GLN A 222 -7.84 -24.33 -2.64
C GLN A 222 -8.70 -25.58 -2.93
N GLY A 223 -8.98 -26.42 -1.94
CA GLY A 223 -9.71 -27.69 -2.14
C GLY A 223 -11.12 -27.52 -2.71
N VAL A 224 -11.84 -26.48 -2.28
CA VAL A 224 -13.24 -26.23 -2.65
C VAL A 224 -13.40 -25.92 -4.15
N ALA A 225 -12.58 -25.02 -4.68
CA ALA A 225 -12.66 -24.61 -6.09
C ALA A 225 -12.26 -25.77 -7.04
N VAL A 226 -11.24 -26.55 -6.65
CA VAL A 226 -10.81 -27.74 -7.40
C VAL A 226 -11.92 -28.80 -7.41
N ALA A 227 -12.52 -29.08 -6.26
CA ALA A 227 -13.62 -30.04 -6.14
C ALA A 227 -14.84 -29.63 -7.00
N ILE A 228 -15.20 -28.35 -7.01
CA ILE A 228 -16.33 -27.86 -7.80
C ILE A 228 -16.02 -27.91 -9.31
N THR A 229 -14.80 -27.57 -9.72
CA THR A 229 -14.38 -27.68 -11.12
C THR A 229 -14.46 -29.13 -11.60
N ALA A 230 -14.03 -30.09 -10.77
CA ALA A 230 -14.14 -31.52 -11.07
C ALA A 230 -15.61 -31.99 -11.21
N ILE A 231 -16.53 -31.46 -10.42
CA ILE A 231 -17.97 -31.73 -10.56
C ILE A 231 -18.50 -31.16 -11.89
N VAL A 232 -18.08 -29.95 -12.25
CA VAL A 232 -18.49 -29.27 -13.49
C VAL A 232 -17.97 -29.96 -14.74
N GLU A 233 -16.78 -30.57 -14.68
CA GLU A 233 -16.23 -31.38 -15.78
C GLU A 233 -16.98 -32.70 -15.97
N LYS A 234 -17.40 -33.35 -14.87
CA LYS A 234 -18.19 -34.58 -14.92
C LYS A 234 -19.62 -34.35 -15.39
N TYR A 235 -20.19 -33.17 -15.14
CA TYR A 235 -21.59 -32.85 -15.42
C TYR A 235 -21.73 -31.53 -16.19
N PRO A 236 -21.50 -31.53 -17.52
CA PRO A 236 -21.59 -30.34 -18.35
C PRO A 236 -22.97 -29.68 -18.33
N GLU A 237 -24.04 -30.44 -18.08
CA GLU A 237 -25.41 -29.95 -17.98
C GLU A 237 -25.58 -28.88 -16.89
N LEU A 238 -24.78 -28.93 -15.82
CA LEU A 238 -24.79 -27.92 -14.76
C LEU A 238 -24.39 -26.54 -15.28
N LYS A 239 -23.57 -26.46 -16.34
CA LYS A 239 -23.16 -25.19 -16.95
C LYS A 239 -24.31 -24.48 -17.66
N THR A 240 -25.29 -25.25 -18.15
CA THR A 240 -26.44 -24.68 -18.87
C THR A 240 -27.45 -24.05 -17.92
N GLN A 241 -27.40 -24.41 -16.64
CA GLN A 241 -28.29 -23.86 -15.64
C GLN A 241 -27.81 -22.53 -15.11
N GLU A 242 -28.63 -21.50 -15.31
CA GLU A 242 -28.31 -20.13 -14.93
C GLU A 242 -28.01 -19.98 -13.43
N SER A 243 -28.81 -20.60 -12.55
CA SER A 243 -28.64 -20.54 -11.10
C SER A 243 -27.30 -21.10 -10.63
N PHE A 244 -26.89 -22.25 -11.18
CA PHE A 244 -25.60 -22.87 -10.86
C PHE A 244 -24.44 -22.04 -11.42
N SER A 245 -24.52 -21.65 -12.70
CA SER A 245 -23.50 -20.85 -13.38
C SER A 245 -23.27 -19.49 -12.69
N ARG A 246 -24.32 -18.88 -12.15
CA ARG A 246 -24.22 -17.67 -11.32
C ARG A 246 -23.47 -17.92 -10.01
N LEU A 247 -23.90 -18.89 -9.21
CA LEU A 247 -23.25 -19.21 -7.92
C LEU A 247 -21.79 -19.64 -8.11
N HIS A 248 -21.51 -20.41 -9.16
CA HIS A 248 -20.15 -20.79 -9.54
C HIS A 248 -19.28 -19.57 -9.83
N ARG A 249 -19.76 -18.61 -10.62
CA ARG A 249 -19.04 -17.36 -10.89
C ARG A 249 -18.83 -16.52 -9.63
N GLU A 250 -19.84 -16.41 -8.77
CA GLU A 250 -19.73 -15.70 -7.49
C GLU A 250 -18.67 -16.35 -6.58
N LEU A 251 -18.60 -17.68 -6.55
CA LEU A 251 -17.61 -18.41 -5.77
C LEU A 251 -16.20 -18.24 -6.34
N VAL A 252 -16.01 -18.36 -7.67
CA VAL A 252 -14.72 -18.11 -8.32
C VAL A 252 -14.22 -16.70 -8.05
N THR A 253 -15.11 -15.71 -8.12
CA THR A 253 -14.81 -14.31 -7.78
C THR A 253 -14.39 -14.17 -6.31
N THR A 254 -15.09 -14.86 -5.40
CA THR A 254 -14.77 -14.87 -3.97
C THR A 254 -13.38 -15.48 -3.73
N GLU A 255 -13.03 -16.58 -4.40
CA GLU A 255 -11.70 -17.20 -4.29
C GLU A 255 -10.58 -16.30 -4.83
N GLN A 256 -10.81 -15.59 -5.94
CA GLN A 256 -9.87 -14.60 -6.44
C GLN A 256 -9.66 -13.46 -5.44
N ARG A 257 -10.73 -13.00 -4.77
CA ARG A 257 -10.65 -11.96 -3.73
C ARG A 257 -9.92 -12.45 -2.48
N ILE A 258 -10.15 -13.69 -2.06
CA ILE A 258 -9.40 -14.31 -0.96
C ILE A 258 -7.91 -14.34 -1.31
N ALA A 259 -7.54 -14.77 -2.53
CA ALA A 259 -6.15 -14.80 -2.97
C ALA A 259 -5.52 -13.40 -2.95
N LEU A 260 -6.22 -12.38 -3.45
CA LEU A 260 -5.78 -11.00 -3.42
C LEU A 260 -5.61 -10.49 -1.97
N ALA A 261 -6.61 -10.70 -1.11
CA ALA A 261 -6.58 -10.28 0.28
C ALA A 261 -5.44 -10.94 1.07
N ARG A 262 -5.13 -12.22 0.78
CA ARG A 262 -3.97 -12.92 1.34
C ARG A 262 -2.65 -12.31 0.91
N SER A 263 -2.48 -12.00 -0.38
CA SER A 263 -1.27 -11.33 -0.86
C SER A 263 -1.10 -9.96 -0.19
N TYR A 264 -2.17 -9.17 -0.12
CA TYR A 264 -2.19 -7.87 0.55
C TYR A 264 -1.84 -7.95 2.04
N TYR A 265 -2.40 -8.93 2.76
CA TYR A 265 -2.06 -9.19 4.17
C TYR A 265 -0.58 -9.53 4.32
N ASN A 266 -0.07 -10.46 3.51
CA ASN A 266 1.33 -10.89 3.56
C ASN A 266 2.29 -9.75 3.25
N ASP A 267 1.97 -8.90 2.28
CA ASP A 267 2.79 -7.73 1.92
C ASP A 267 2.91 -6.75 3.09
N ILE A 268 1.79 -6.43 3.75
CA ILE A 268 1.78 -5.50 4.89
C ILE A 268 2.43 -6.15 6.12
N ALA A 269 2.14 -7.42 6.40
CA ALA A 269 2.76 -8.14 7.52
C ALA A 269 4.28 -8.22 7.35
N THR A 270 4.76 -8.42 6.12
CA THR A 270 6.19 -8.40 5.78
C THR A 270 6.79 -7.00 5.97
N GLN A 271 6.11 -5.94 5.49
CA GLN A 271 6.55 -4.56 5.72
C GLN A 271 6.60 -4.21 7.22
N PHE A 272 5.62 -4.69 7.99
CA PHE A 272 5.57 -4.52 9.43
C PHE A 272 6.74 -5.23 10.10
N ALA A 273 6.96 -6.52 9.82
CA ALA A 273 8.09 -7.29 10.33
C ALA A 273 9.44 -6.65 9.98
N THR A 274 9.61 -6.22 8.73
CA THR A 274 10.83 -5.53 8.26
C THR A 274 11.10 -4.26 9.06
N ARG A 275 10.08 -3.43 9.33
CA ARG A 275 10.23 -2.24 10.17
C ARG A 275 10.52 -2.54 11.63
N LEU A 276 10.03 -3.66 12.17
CA LEU A 276 10.38 -4.08 13.54
C LEU A 276 11.87 -4.46 13.66
N GLU A 277 12.52 -4.85 12.57
CA GLU A 277 13.93 -5.26 12.55
C GLU A 277 14.90 -4.14 12.13
N GLN A 278 14.43 -3.18 11.32
CA GLN A 278 15.25 -2.07 10.84
C GLN A 278 15.61 -1.09 11.96
N VAL A 279 16.88 -0.68 12.01
CA VAL A 279 17.34 0.42 12.86
C VAL A 279 17.00 1.74 12.16
N PRO A 280 16.45 2.75 12.87
CA PRO A 280 16.24 2.85 14.32
C PRO A 280 14.87 2.38 14.84
N ASP A 281 13.93 2.02 13.98
CA ASP A 281 12.55 1.63 14.31
C ASP A 281 12.49 0.45 15.31
N CYS A 282 13.46 -0.47 15.25
CA CYS A 282 13.55 -1.64 16.14
C CYS A 282 13.67 -1.26 17.64
N LEU A 283 14.26 -0.12 17.96
CA LEU A 283 14.36 0.37 19.34
C LEU A 283 12.99 0.78 19.87
N VAL A 284 12.24 1.53 19.06
CA VAL A 284 10.88 1.98 19.40
C VAL A 284 9.91 0.79 19.44
N ALA A 285 10.06 -0.16 18.52
CA ALA A 285 9.29 -1.40 18.49
C ALA A 285 9.49 -2.23 19.76
N ARG A 286 10.72 -2.36 20.25
CA ARG A 286 11.05 -3.06 21.51
C ARG A 286 10.46 -2.37 22.73
N LEU A 287 10.53 -1.03 22.80
CA LEU A 287 9.87 -0.25 23.86
C LEU A 287 8.35 -0.48 23.88
N GLY A 288 7.74 -0.61 22.70
CA GLY A 288 6.31 -0.87 22.53
C GLY A 288 5.88 -2.34 22.58
N ALA A 289 6.79 -3.28 22.92
CA ALA A 289 6.55 -4.73 22.93
C ALA A 289 5.87 -5.27 21.66
N MET A 290 6.21 -4.69 20.51
CA MET A 290 5.59 -5.03 19.23
C MET A 290 6.14 -6.35 18.69
N ARG A 291 5.26 -7.24 18.22
CA ARG A 291 5.65 -8.54 17.64
C ARG A 291 5.21 -8.65 16.18
N PRO A 292 5.99 -9.36 15.33
CA PRO A 292 5.57 -9.65 13.97
C PRO A 292 4.33 -10.56 13.97
N GLU A 293 3.46 -10.36 13.00
CA GLU A 293 2.28 -11.21 12.77
C GLU A 293 2.67 -12.39 11.84
N PRO A 294 2.09 -13.58 12.03
CA PRO A 294 2.42 -14.75 11.22
C PRO A 294 1.98 -14.57 9.76
N LEU A 295 2.85 -14.94 8.82
CA LEU A 295 2.51 -14.90 7.40
C LEU A 295 1.55 -16.03 7.03
N LEU A 296 0.63 -15.74 6.12
CA LEU A 296 -0.27 -16.72 5.52
C LEU A 296 0.43 -17.50 4.41
N THR A 297 1.35 -18.37 4.81
CA THR A 297 1.97 -19.32 3.88
C THR A 297 1.01 -20.47 3.60
N VAL A 298 1.10 -21.02 2.39
CA VAL A 298 0.51 -22.33 2.10
C VAL A 298 1.53 -23.33 2.62
N GLU A 299 1.36 -23.83 3.84
CA GLU A 299 2.08 -25.03 4.29
C GLU A 299 1.60 -26.22 3.44
N SER A 300 2.15 -26.35 2.22
CA SER A 300 2.12 -27.53 1.33
C SER A 300 2.67 -27.19 -0.06
N PHE A 301 3.90 -26.67 -0.14
CA PHE A 301 4.68 -26.77 -1.39
C PHE A 301 5.34 -28.14 -1.57
N GLU A 302 5.24 -29.05 -0.60
CA GLU A 302 5.42 -30.50 -0.83
C GLU A 302 4.13 -31.11 -1.40
N ARG A 303 3.79 -30.74 -2.64
CA ARG A 303 2.96 -31.61 -3.46
C ARG A 303 3.83 -32.80 -3.86
N ALA A 304 3.71 -33.92 -3.15
CA ALA A 304 3.88 -35.19 -3.82
C ALA A 304 2.92 -35.16 -5.03
N PRO A 305 3.38 -35.43 -6.27
CA PRO A 305 2.50 -35.40 -7.42
C PRO A 305 1.35 -36.37 -7.15
N VAL A 306 0.14 -35.85 -7.02
CA VAL A 306 -1.05 -36.68 -6.95
C VAL A 306 -1.19 -37.32 -8.32
N THR A 307 -0.63 -38.51 -8.48
CA THR A 307 -0.93 -39.40 -9.58
C THR A 307 -2.38 -39.80 -9.44
N VAL A 308 -3.24 -39.06 -10.15
CA VAL A 308 -4.62 -39.49 -10.39
C VAL A 308 -4.52 -40.68 -11.35
N ASN A 309 -4.55 -41.88 -10.78
CA ASN A 309 -4.65 -43.11 -11.55
C ASN A 309 -6.10 -43.23 -12.02
N LEU A 310 -6.39 -42.65 -13.18
CA LEU A 310 -7.59 -43.00 -13.94
C LEU A 310 -7.25 -44.33 -14.61
N GLY A 311 -7.85 -45.40 -14.11
CA GLY A 311 -7.62 -46.77 -14.58
C GLY A 311 -7.83 -46.96 -16.07
#